data_AF-A0A1C5G132-F1
#
_entry.id   AF-A0A1C5G132-F1
#
_cell.length_a   1.000
_cell.length_b   1.000
_cell.length_c   1.000
_cell.angle_alpha   90.00
_cell.angle_beta   90.00
_cell.angle_gamma   90.00
#
_symmetry.space_group_name_H-M   'P 1'
#
loop_
_entity.id
_entity.type
_entity.pdbx_description
1 polymer ?
#
loop_
_entity_poly.entity_id
_entity_poly.type
_entity_poly.pdbx_seq_one_letter_code
_entity_poly.pdbx_strand_id
1 'polypeptide(L)' 'RPPRREALGGVYAPKNRERKVSTALRAYAAMATSADKGAIRDVSLLG' A
#
# COMPACT_ATOMS: atom_id res chain seq x y z
N ARG A 1 -7.81 10.13 -27.29
CA ARG A 1 -8.26 9.72 -25.94
C ARG A 1 -7.28 10.31 -24.93
N PRO A 2 -7.72 11.13 -23.96
CA PRO A 2 -6.81 11.69 -22.96
C PRO A 2 -6.16 10.56 -22.13
N PRO A 3 -4.92 10.75 -21.65
CA PRO A 3 -4.27 9.81 -20.74
C PRO A 3 -5.09 9.66 -19.45
N ARG A 4 -5.09 8.45 -18.87
CA ARG A 4 -5.93 8.07 -17.72
C ARG A 4 -5.85 9.06 -16.55
N ARG A 5 -4.67 9.64 -16.31
CA ARG A 5 -4.43 10.59 -15.21
C ARG A 5 -5.15 11.93 -15.40
N GLU A 6 -5.21 12.44 -16.62
CA GLU A 6 -5.97 13.65 -16.96
C GLU A 6 -7.48 13.41 -16.88
N ALA A 7 -7.94 12.24 -17.35
CA ALA A 7 -9.34 11.84 -17.24
C ALA A 7 -9.84 11.71 -15.78
N LEU A 8 -8.92 11.52 -14.83
CA LEU A 8 -9.19 11.42 -13.40
C LEU A 8 -8.92 12.73 -12.65
N GLY A 9 -8.63 13.84 -13.33
CA GLY A 9 -8.32 15.12 -12.67
C GLY A 9 -7.05 15.07 -11.80
N GLY A 10 -6.08 14.22 -12.15
CA GLY A 10 -4.85 14.04 -11.37
C GLY A 10 -4.97 13.08 -10.18
N VAL A 11 -6.15 12.51 -9.91
CA VAL A 11 -6.38 11.58 -8.79
C VAL A 11 -5.64 10.26 -9.01
N TYR A 12 -5.05 9.74 -7.93
CA TYR A 12 -4.45 8.41 -7.93
C TYR A 12 -5.53 7.33 -8.02
N ALA A 13 -5.54 6.59 -9.13
CA ALA A 13 -6.39 5.43 -9.32
C ALA A 13 -5.53 4.20 -9.69
N PRO A 14 -5.12 3.38 -8.71
CA PRO A 14 -4.44 2.14 -9.00
C PRO A 14 -5.39 1.20 -9.75
N LYS A 15 -4.83 0.34 -10.61
CA LYS A 15 -5.63 -0.73 -11.23
C LYS A 15 -6.15 -1.64 -10.11
N ASN A 16 -7.44 -1.99 -10.17
CA ASN A 16 -7.97 -3.02 -9.28
C ASN A 16 -7.30 -4.36 -9.60
N ARG A 17 -6.61 -4.94 -8.62
CA ARG A 17 -5.90 -6.21 -8.74
C ARG A 17 -6.35 -7.11 -7.61
N GLU A 18 -6.98 -8.23 -7.93
CA GLU A 18 -7.30 -9.24 -6.94
C GLU A 18 -6.03 -10.00 -6.57
N ARG A 19 -5.49 -9.71 -5.37
CA ARG A 19 -4.36 -10.44 -4.79
C ARG A 19 -4.86 -11.20 -3.58
N LYS A 20 -4.52 -12.48 -3.48
CA LYS A 20 -4.73 -13.25 -2.26
C LYS A 20 -3.74 -12.76 -1.20
N VAL A 21 -4.23 -11.98 -0.25
CA VAL A 21 -3.43 -11.47 0.87
C VAL A 21 -3.66 -12.37 2.09
N SER A 22 -2.62 -13.06 2.53
CA SER A 22 -2.66 -13.93 3.72
C SER A 22 -2.73 -13.12 5.02
N THR A 23 -3.15 -13.77 6.10
CA THR A 23 -3.17 -13.17 7.43
C THR A 23 -1.79 -12.67 7.86
N ALA A 24 -0.73 -13.45 7.58
CA ALA A 24 0.65 -13.06 7.87
C ALA A 24 1.07 -11.77 7.12
N LEU A 25 0.68 -11.63 5.84
CA LEU A 25 0.97 -10.42 5.06
C LEU A 25 0.23 -9.19 5.60
N ARG A 26 -0.99 -9.36 6.11
CA ARG A 26 -1.74 -8.27 6.76
C ARG A 26 -1.07 -7.84 8.07
N ALA A 27 -0.67 -8.81 8.90
CA ALA A 27 0.05 -8.54 10.14
C ALA A 27 1.39 -7.83 9.89
N TYR A 28 2.15 -8.28 8.87
CA TYR A 28 3.39 -7.60 8.46
C TYR A 28 3.12 -6.15 8.06
N ALA A 29 2.09 -5.90 7.25
CA ALA A 29 1.76 -4.56 6.77
C ALA A 29 1.36 -3.60 7.90
N ALA A 30 0.75 -4.10 8.98
CA ALA A 30 0.41 -3.29 10.14
C ALA A 30 1.64 -2.76 10.90
N MET A 31 2.78 -3.46 10.82
CA MET A 31 4.03 -3.06 11.49
C MET A 31 5.03 -2.35 10.57
N ALA A 32 4.86 -2.44 9.25
CA ALA A 32 5.86 -1.99 8.29
C ALA A 32 5.94 -0.46 8.20
N THR A 33 7.13 0.11 8.40
CA THR A 33 7.37 1.55 8.25
C THR A 33 7.59 1.94 6.78
N SER A 34 7.65 3.26 6.51
CA SER A 34 8.02 3.78 5.17
C SER A 34 9.33 3.18 4.66
N ALA A 35 9.43 3.02 3.33
CA ALA A 35 10.64 2.58 2.65
C ALA A 35 11.81 3.56 2.87
N ASP A 36 11.53 4.87 3.00
CA ASP A 36 12.55 5.89 3.28
C ASP A 36 13.19 5.70 4.67
N LYS A 37 12.49 5.00 5.58
CA LYS A 37 12.96 4.63 6.92
C LYS A 37 13.52 3.20 6.98
N GLY A 38 13.69 2.56 5.82
CA GLY A 38 14.22 1.19 5.71
C GLY A 38 13.18 0.07 5.80
N ALA A 39 11.88 0.38 5.80
CA ALA A 39 10.79 -0.61 5.86
C ALA A 39 10.93 -1.61 7.02
N ILE A 40 11.43 -1.13 8.16
CA ILE A 40 11.55 -1.94 9.38
C ILE A 40 10.16 -2.26 9.94
N ARG A 41 10.11 -3.24 10.84
CA ARG A 41 8.89 -3.64 11.54
C ARG A 41 8.88 -2.99 12.91
N ASP A 42 7.97 -2.07 13.12
CA ASP A 42 7.73 -1.48 14.44
C ASP A 42 6.72 -2.34 15.20
N VAL A 43 7.24 -3.16 16.13
CA VAL A 43 6.44 -4.07 16.95
C VAL A 43 5.59 -3.34 17.99
N SER A 44 5.88 -2.07 18.28
CA SER A 44 5.08 -1.28 19.23
C SER A 44 3.66 -1.00 18.71
N LEU A 45 3.45 -1.10 17.39
CA LEU A 45 2.15 -0.88 16.73
C LEU A 45 1.14 -2.03 16.92
N LEU A 46 1.52 -3.11 17.62
CA LEU A 46 0.64 -4.24 17.95
C LEU A 46 0.01 -4.13 19.37
N GLY A 47 0.25 -3.02 20.07
CA GLY A 47 -0.24 -2.75 21.43
C GLY A 47 -1.65 -2.20 21.50
#